data_AF-A0A176WD54-F1
#
_entry.id   AF-A0A176WD54-F1
#
_cell.length_a   1.000
_cell.length_b   1.000
_cell.length_c   1.000
_cell.angle_alpha   90.00
_cell.angle_beta   90.00
_cell.angle_gamma   90.00
#
_symmetry.space_group_name_H-M   'P 1'
#
loop_
_entity.id
_entity.type
_entity.pdbx_description
1 polymer ?
#
loop_
_entity_poly.entity_id
_entity_poly.type
_entity_poly.pdbx_seq_one_letter_code
_entity_poly.pdbx_strand_id
1 'polypeptide(L)'
;MLKRKPTRLEFKEADDKEDLEQARKSASAAAAAAAAASSAESGGLFSSVLGMEVEVKLKLPGREAHEKVASSLKAFHEVTHMQENVFFDGANKELSSKRAVLRLRFYNGDGKCVVTFKGNAVIVDGISRGEELEEDIDVSLGRACVAEPWRLATTTCKLLNKVVADFACEDFVCLGGFRNVRTVFNWEGLKIELDETQYDFGTTYEVECESTDPERVREVLGDFLKSKGIEFTYSTKSKFAVFRSGKIE
;
A
#
# COMPACT_ATOMS: atom_id res chain seq x y z
N MET A 1 -2.97 11.04 -65.33
CA MET A 1 -3.35 10.13 -64.22
C MET A 1 -2.26 9.07 -64.04
N LEU A 2 -1.31 9.27 -63.13
CA LEU A 2 -0.28 8.26 -62.80
C LEU A 2 -0.76 7.40 -61.63
N LYS A 3 -0.88 6.08 -61.84
CA LYS A 3 -1.19 5.10 -60.80
C LYS A 3 0.11 4.69 -60.09
N ARG A 4 0.22 4.96 -58.78
CA ARG A 4 1.30 4.43 -57.91
C ARG A 4 0.89 3.03 -57.39
N LYS A 5 1.81 2.07 -57.44
CA LYS A 5 1.67 0.74 -56.81
C LYS A 5 1.97 0.83 -55.30
N PRO A 6 1.33 0.02 -54.45
CA PRO A 6 1.71 -0.09 -53.04
C PRO A 6 2.85 -1.11 -52.86
N THR A 7 3.85 -0.75 -52.06
CA THR A 7 4.92 -1.64 -51.57
C THR A 7 4.43 -2.39 -50.34
N ARG A 8 4.58 -3.72 -50.38
CA ARG A 8 4.29 -4.66 -49.29
C ARG A 8 5.47 -4.62 -48.31
N LEU A 9 5.25 -4.12 -47.10
CA LEU A 9 6.14 -4.31 -45.95
C LEU A 9 5.82 -5.66 -45.33
N GLU A 10 6.75 -6.61 -45.43
CA GLU A 10 6.68 -7.87 -44.67
C GLU A 10 7.23 -7.62 -43.27
N PHE A 11 6.38 -7.82 -42.26
CA PHE A 11 6.78 -7.81 -40.85
C PHE A 11 7.34 -9.19 -40.47
N LYS A 12 8.59 -9.22 -39.98
CA LYS A 12 9.16 -10.37 -39.27
C LYS A 12 8.67 -10.32 -37.82
N GLU A 13 7.54 -10.97 -37.52
CA GLU A 13 6.90 -10.90 -36.19
C GLU A 13 7.40 -11.94 -35.16
N ALA A 14 8.37 -12.80 -35.52
CA ALA A 14 8.78 -13.91 -34.65
C ALA A 14 10.01 -13.61 -33.78
N ASP A 15 11.05 -12.95 -34.33
CA ASP A 15 12.30 -12.68 -33.59
C ASP A 15 12.13 -11.55 -32.54
N ASP A 16 11.22 -10.60 -32.78
CA ASP A 16 11.02 -9.45 -31.87
C ASP A 16 10.40 -9.84 -30.51
N LYS A 17 9.68 -10.97 -30.42
CA LYS A 17 9.02 -11.38 -29.16
C LYS A 17 10.00 -11.96 -28.15
N GLU A 18 10.95 -12.77 -28.60
CA GLU A 18 11.97 -13.34 -27.71
C GLU A 18 12.93 -12.24 -27.22
N ASP A 19 13.30 -11.31 -28.10
CA ASP A 19 14.12 -10.15 -27.74
C ASP A 19 13.41 -9.21 -26.74
N LEU A 20 12.10 -9.00 -26.90
CA LEU A 20 11.29 -8.23 -25.93
C LEU A 20 11.15 -8.93 -24.59
N GLU A 21 10.99 -10.26 -24.57
CA GLU A 21 10.91 -11.03 -23.33
C GLU A 21 12.26 -11.08 -22.60
N GLN A 22 13.36 -11.19 -23.34
CA GLN A 22 14.71 -11.16 -22.82
C GLN A 22 15.10 -9.77 -22.31
N ALA A 23 14.65 -8.70 -22.98
CA ALA A 23 14.79 -7.33 -22.51
C ALA A 23 13.99 -7.09 -21.21
N ARG A 24 12.77 -7.64 -21.10
CA ARG A 24 11.96 -7.57 -19.87
C ARG A 24 12.59 -8.34 -18.71
N LYS A 25 13.09 -9.56 -18.94
CA LYS A 25 13.82 -10.34 -17.92
C LYS A 25 15.09 -9.62 -17.46
N SER A 26 15.83 -9.02 -18.39
CA SER A 26 17.04 -8.24 -18.07
C SER A 26 16.72 -6.95 -17.29
N ALA A 27 15.65 -6.24 -17.65
CA ALA A 27 15.19 -5.07 -16.91
C ALA A 27 14.69 -5.41 -15.50
N SER A 28 13.97 -6.54 -15.35
CA SER A 28 13.53 -7.07 -14.05
C SER A 28 14.71 -7.47 -13.17
N ALA A 29 15.72 -8.16 -13.72
CA ALA A 29 16.94 -8.52 -13.01
C ALA A 29 17.76 -7.27 -12.61
N ALA A 30 17.86 -6.27 -13.48
CA ALA A 30 18.53 -5.01 -13.18
C ALA A 30 17.80 -4.21 -12.07
N ALA A 31 16.46 -4.19 -12.09
CA ALA A 31 15.66 -3.59 -11.01
C ALA A 31 15.82 -4.33 -9.67
N ALA A 32 15.88 -5.67 -9.69
CA ALA A 32 16.14 -6.47 -8.50
C ALA A 32 17.56 -6.24 -7.95
N ALA A 33 18.56 -6.14 -8.82
CA ALA A 33 19.94 -5.85 -8.43
C ALA A 33 20.10 -4.42 -7.88
N ALA A 34 19.42 -3.43 -8.45
CA ALA A 34 19.42 -2.06 -7.93
C ALA A 34 18.76 -1.96 -6.55
N ALA A 35 17.68 -2.73 -6.32
CA ALA A 35 17.05 -2.83 -5.00
C ALA A 35 17.96 -3.51 -3.96
N ALA A 36 18.70 -4.54 -4.36
CA ALA A 36 19.68 -5.22 -3.51
C ALA A 36 20.93 -4.35 -3.22
N ALA A 37 21.32 -3.47 -4.14
CA ALA A 37 22.41 -2.53 -3.92
C ALA A 37 22.01 -1.40 -2.96
N SER A 38 20.76 -0.92 -3.02
CA SER A 38 20.29 0.13 -2.09
C SER A 38 20.07 -0.37 -0.66
N SER A 39 19.81 -1.67 -0.48
CA SER A 39 19.71 -2.28 0.86
C SER A 39 21.07 -2.47 1.53
N ALA A 40 22.17 -2.54 0.77
CA ALA A 40 23.52 -2.70 1.29
C ALA A 40 24.11 -1.38 1.87
N GLU A 41 23.69 -0.22 1.36
CA GLU A 41 24.17 1.10 1.82
C GLU A 41 23.35 1.70 2.98
N SER A 42 22.18 1.13 3.29
CA SER A 42 21.28 1.59 4.37
C SER A 42 21.41 0.77 5.66
N GLY A 43 22.58 0.16 5.90
CA GLY A 43 22.87 -0.67 7.07
C GLY A 43 22.59 0.04 8.41
N GLY A 44 21.36 -0.05 8.87
CA GLY A 44 20.89 0.52 10.13
C GLY A 44 19.78 -0.35 10.69
N LEU A 45 20.16 -1.29 11.58
CA LEU A 45 19.43 -1.86 12.73
C LEU A 45 17.93 -2.26 12.66
N PHE A 46 17.26 -2.12 11.53
CA PHE A 46 15.86 -2.49 11.32
C PHE A 46 15.72 -3.92 10.78
N SER A 47 16.76 -4.43 10.11
CA SER A 47 16.76 -5.73 9.41
C SER A 47 16.46 -6.95 10.30
N SER A 48 16.69 -6.90 11.62
CA SER A 48 16.53 -8.06 12.51
C SER A 48 15.21 -8.12 13.29
N VAL A 49 14.34 -7.10 13.20
CA VAL A 49 13.10 -7.01 13.99
C VAL A 49 11.86 -6.72 13.15
N LEU A 50 12.00 -6.34 11.87
CA LEU A 50 10.88 -6.02 10.98
C LEU A 50 10.10 -7.27 10.56
N GLY A 51 8.77 -7.20 10.61
CA GLY A 51 7.89 -8.15 9.94
C GLY A 51 7.79 -7.81 8.45
N MET A 52 7.82 -8.84 7.60
CA MET A 52 7.58 -8.69 6.17
C MET A 52 6.07 -8.78 5.93
N GLU A 53 5.41 -7.65 5.68
CA GLU A 53 3.99 -7.60 5.31
C GLU A 53 3.86 -7.90 3.81
N VAL A 54 2.98 -8.86 3.48
CA VAL A 54 2.71 -9.26 2.10
C VAL A 54 1.21 -9.33 1.89
N GLU A 55 0.69 -8.47 1.02
CA GLU A 55 -0.76 -8.33 0.78
C GLU A 55 -1.07 -8.25 -0.71
N VAL A 56 -2.19 -8.84 -1.10
CA VAL A 56 -2.82 -8.59 -2.40
C VAL A 56 -3.64 -7.32 -2.30
N LYS A 57 -3.56 -6.44 -3.31
CA LYS A 57 -4.29 -5.17 -3.41
C LYS A 57 -4.91 -5.00 -4.80
N LEU A 58 -6.23 -5.05 -4.85
CA LEU A 58 -7.02 -4.88 -6.07
C LEU A 58 -7.85 -3.60 -5.97
N LYS A 59 -7.79 -2.74 -6.99
CA LYS A 59 -8.58 -1.52 -7.08
C LYS A 59 -9.91 -1.80 -7.77
N LEU A 60 -10.99 -1.35 -7.15
CA LEU A 60 -12.34 -1.40 -7.72
C LEU A 60 -12.65 -0.10 -8.47
N PRO A 61 -13.45 -0.14 -9.55
CA PRO A 61 -13.72 1.02 -10.40
C PRO A 61 -14.60 2.09 -9.73
N GLY A 62 -15.32 1.73 -8.67
CA GLY A 62 -16.21 2.67 -7.98
C GLY A 62 -17.12 2.03 -6.95
N ARG A 63 -18.06 2.83 -6.47
CA ARG A 63 -18.97 2.48 -5.37
C ARG A 63 -19.85 1.27 -5.67
N GLU A 64 -20.39 1.17 -6.88
CA GLU A 64 -21.27 0.06 -7.27
C GLU A 64 -20.53 -1.29 -7.21
N ALA A 65 -19.28 -1.33 -7.67
CA ALA A 65 -18.44 -2.52 -7.57
C ALA A 65 -18.16 -2.88 -6.11
N HIS A 66 -17.82 -1.89 -5.28
CA HIS A 66 -17.62 -2.06 -3.84
C HIS A 66 -18.88 -2.62 -3.14
N GLU A 67 -20.04 -2.03 -3.38
CA GLU A 67 -21.33 -2.50 -2.82
C GLU A 67 -21.67 -3.92 -3.26
N LYS A 68 -21.31 -4.29 -4.50
CA LYS A 68 -21.51 -5.65 -5.03
C LYS A 68 -20.58 -6.67 -4.36
N VAL A 69 -19.33 -6.31 -4.06
CA VAL A 69 -18.42 -7.15 -3.25
C VAL A 69 -19.00 -7.33 -1.86
N ALA A 70 -19.35 -6.22 -1.18
CA ALA A 70 -19.91 -6.26 0.17
C ALA A 70 -21.18 -7.13 0.25
N SER A 71 -22.07 -7.00 -0.74
CA SER A 71 -23.29 -7.80 -0.82
C SER A 71 -23.00 -9.29 -1.04
N SER A 72 -21.99 -9.60 -1.88
CA SER A 72 -21.58 -10.98 -2.17
C SER A 72 -20.92 -11.66 -0.97
N LEU A 73 -20.23 -10.90 -0.12
CA LEU A 73 -19.53 -11.40 1.06
C LEU A 73 -20.31 -11.22 2.37
N LYS A 74 -21.55 -10.72 2.33
CA LYS A 74 -22.33 -10.34 3.51
C LYS A 74 -22.44 -11.44 4.57
N ALA A 75 -22.58 -12.70 4.16
CA ALA A 75 -22.69 -13.84 5.07
C ALA A 75 -21.39 -14.14 5.85
N PHE A 76 -20.28 -13.56 5.42
CA PHE A 76 -18.94 -13.74 5.96
C PHE A 76 -18.43 -12.50 6.72
N HIS A 77 -19.31 -11.52 6.98
CA HIS A 77 -18.96 -10.30 7.69
C HIS A 77 -18.43 -10.62 9.08
N GLU A 78 -17.25 -10.06 9.39
CA GLU A 78 -16.63 -10.17 10.70
C GLU A 78 -16.80 -8.85 11.48
N VAL A 79 -16.36 -7.74 10.89
CA VAL A 79 -16.35 -6.44 11.55
C VAL A 79 -16.24 -5.30 10.53
N THR A 80 -16.71 -4.11 10.91
CA THR A 80 -16.45 -2.87 10.16
C THR A 80 -15.75 -1.87 11.06
N HIS A 81 -14.64 -1.33 10.59
CA HIS A 81 -13.82 -0.33 11.28
C HIS A 81 -13.90 1.02 10.58
N MET A 82 -14.15 2.07 11.35
CA MET A 82 -13.93 3.45 10.92
C MET A 82 -12.49 3.83 11.25
N GLN A 83 -11.67 4.12 10.27
CA GLN A 83 -10.24 4.43 10.46
C GLN A 83 -9.94 5.88 10.09
N GLU A 84 -9.19 6.57 10.94
CA GLU A 84 -8.57 7.86 10.65
C GLU A 84 -7.06 7.64 10.59
N ASN A 85 -6.46 7.87 9.43
CA ASN A 85 -5.03 7.67 9.20
C ASN A 85 -4.34 9.03 9.16
N VAL A 86 -3.47 9.32 10.12
CA VAL A 86 -2.68 10.56 10.20
C VAL A 86 -1.20 10.22 10.03
N PHE A 87 -0.51 10.96 9.17
CA PHE A 87 0.87 10.66 8.77
C PHE A 87 1.84 11.72 9.25
N PHE A 88 3.06 11.29 9.49
CA PHE A 88 4.14 12.14 9.99
C PHE A 88 5.42 11.87 9.22
N ASP A 89 6.26 12.89 9.14
CA ASP A 89 7.63 12.80 8.67
C ASP A 89 8.52 13.64 9.57
N GLY A 90 9.83 13.41 9.53
CA GLY A 90 10.76 14.35 10.14
C GLY A 90 10.71 15.69 9.41
N ALA A 91 11.06 16.77 10.11
CA ALA A 91 11.00 18.13 9.58
C ALA A 91 11.83 18.32 8.28
N ASN A 92 12.84 17.49 8.05
CA ASN A 92 13.70 17.52 6.87
C ASN A 92 13.45 16.33 5.91
N LYS A 93 12.29 15.66 6.02
CA LYS A 93 11.90 14.51 5.17
C LYS A 93 12.77 13.26 5.39
N GLU A 94 13.24 13.07 6.62
CA GLU A 94 14.12 11.98 7.03
C GLU A 94 13.52 10.61 6.74
N LEU A 95 12.21 10.43 6.90
CA LEU A 95 11.53 9.17 6.62
C LEU A 95 11.30 9.00 5.12
N SER A 96 10.66 9.98 4.47
CA SER A 96 10.28 9.84 3.06
C SER A 96 11.48 9.77 2.11
N SER A 97 12.60 10.42 2.44
CA SER A 97 13.87 10.28 1.69
C SER A 97 14.43 8.86 1.70
N LYS A 98 14.05 8.06 2.70
CA LYS A 98 14.42 6.64 2.86
C LYS A 98 13.25 5.70 2.61
N ARG A 99 12.21 6.15 1.89
CA ARG A 99 11.01 5.35 1.56
C ARG A 99 10.30 4.77 2.79
N ALA A 100 10.34 5.50 3.91
CA ALA A 100 9.65 5.15 5.13
C ALA A 100 8.40 6.03 5.33
N VAL A 101 7.40 5.45 6.00
CA VAL A 101 6.13 6.09 6.32
C VAL A 101 5.82 5.83 7.79
N LEU A 102 5.59 6.90 8.55
CA LEU A 102 5.08 6.82 9.92
C LEU A 102 3.62 7.25 9.94
N ARG A 103 2.77 6.44 10.57
CA ARG A 103 1.33 6.65 10.64
C ARG A 103 0.82 6.43 12.06
N LEU A 104 -0.06 7.31 12.52
CA LEU A 104 -0.99 7.02 13.60
C LEU A 104 -2.36 6.70 12.99
N ARG A 105 -2.93 5.56 13.37
CA ARG A 105 -4.27 5.16 12.96
C ARG A 105 -5.19 5.12 14.18
N PHE A 106 -6.27 5.89 14.12
CA PHE A 106 -7.34 5.86 15.11
C PHE A 106 -8.51 5.03 14.60
N TYR A 107 -9.06 4.19 15.45
CA TYR A 107 -10.19 3.32 15.12
C TYR A 107 -11.45 3.73 15.87
N ASN A 108 -12.56 3.76 15.15
CA ASN A 108 -13.92 3.99 15.65
C ASN A 108 -14.01 5.28 16.49
N GLY A 109 -13.45 6.37 15.94
CA GLY A 109 -13.14 7.57 16.70
C GLY A 109 -11.89 7.33 17.53
N ASP A 110 -12.03 7.35 18.85
CA ASP A 110 -10.93 7.24 19.81
C ASP A 110 -10.95 5.90 20.57
N GLY A 111 -11.45 4.83 19.94
CA GLY A 111 -11.55 3.51 20.57
C GLY A 111 -10.21 2.76 20.63
N LYS A 112 -9.31 3.01 19.67
CA LYS A 112 -7.95 2.42 19.63
C LYS A 112 -7.04 3.33 18.81
N CYS A 113 -5.76 3.44 19.20
CA CYS A 113 -4.72 4.06 18.39
C CYS A 113 -3.58 3.08 18.14
N VAL A 114 -3.13 2.98 16.90
CA VAL A 114 -2.00 2.15 16.48
C VAL A 114 -0.98 3.05 15.80
N VAL A 115 0.26 3.01 16.25
CA VAL A 115 1.38 3.55 15.47
C VAL A 115 1.89 2.47 14.53
N THR A 116 2.05 2.82 13.27
CA THR A 116 2.58 1.95 12.22
C THR A 116 3.80 2.62 11.61
N PHE A 117 4.91 1.89 11.53
CA PHE A 117 6.02 2.22 10.67
C PHE A 117 6.00 1.27 9.47
N LYS A 118 6.01 1.81 8.25
CA LYS A 118 6.20 1.04 7.01
C LYS A 118 7.49 1.47 6.31
N GLY A 119 8.32 0.51 5.93
CA GLY A 119 9.58 0.72 5.23
C GLY A 119 9.63 -0.02 3.90
N ASN A 120 10.31 0.55 2.91
CA ASN A 120 10.73 -0.14 1.68
C ASN A 120 9.60 -0.81 0.87
N ALA A 121 8.35 -0.37 1.04
CA ALA A 121 7.21 -0.97 0.37
C ALA A 121 7.33 -0.89 -1.17
N VAL A 122 7.05 -2.00 -1.83
CA VAL A 122 7.02 -2.17 -3.29
C VAL A 122 5.71 -2.84 -3.67
N ILE A 123 5.03 -2.31 -4.68
CA ILE A 123 3.80 -2.90 -5.22
C ILE A 123 4.03 -3.25 -6.69
N VAL A 124 3.91 -4.53 -7.02
CA VAL A 124 4.04 -5.05 -8.39
C VAL A 124 2.90 -6.03 -8.63
N ASP A 125 2.20 -5.86 -9.76
CA ASP A 125 1.09 -6.72 -10.19
C ASP A 125 0.05 -7.00 -9.08
N GLY A 126 -0.27 -5.96 -8.31
CA GLY A 126 -1.28 -6.00 -7.26
C GLY A 126 -0.83 -6.76 -6.01
N ILE A 127 0.47 -7.00 -5.83
CA ILE A 127 1.02 -7.57 -4.61
C ILE A 127 1.97 -6.55 -3.99
N SER A 128 1.65 -6.11 -2.77
CA SER A 128 2.48 -5.23 -1.96
C SER A 128 3.36 -6.06 -1.04
N ARG A 129 4.63 -5.66 -0.95
CA ARG A 129 5.63 -6.22 -0.05
C ARG A 129 6.32 -5.05 0.62
N GLY A 130 6.17 -4.91 1.94
CA GLY A 130 6.87 -3.88 2.71
C GLY A 130 7.23 -4.34 4.12
N GLU A 131 8.26 -3.73 4.68
CA GLU A 131 8.58 -3.89 6.09
C GLU A 131 7.51 -3.19 6.91
N GLU A 132 6.99 -3.85 7.94
CA GLU A 132 6.00 -3.27 8.84
C GLU A 132 6.32 -3.57 10.30
N LEU A 133 6.12 -2.55 11.14
CA LEU A 133 6.02 -2.68 12.58
C LEU A 133 4.82 -1.88 13.07
N GLU A 134 4.07 -2.48 13.97
CA GLU A 134 2.93 -1.86 14.63
C GLU A 134 3.06 -1.95 16.15
N GLU A 135 2.63 -0.90 16.84
CA GLU A 135 2.51 -0.88 18.29
C GLU A 135 1.21 -0.16 18.67
N ASP A 136 0.43 -0.78 19.56
CA ASP A 136 -0.73 -0.12 20.17
C ASP A 136 -0.24 0.97 21.12
N ILE A 137 -0.80 2.17 21.01
CA ILE A 137 -0.48 3.28 21.92
C ILE A 137 -1.74 3.82 22.58
N ASP A 138 -1.55 4.50 23.71
CA ASP A 138 -2.62 5.23 24.35
C ASP A 138 -3.20 6.29 23.40
N VAL A 139 -4.53 6.37 23.33
CA VAL A 139 -5.23 7.24 22.38
C VAL A 139 -4.99 8.71 22.71
N SER A 140 -4.92 9.07 24.00
CA SER A 140 -4.65 10.45 24.42
C SER A 140 -3.23 10.87 24.03
N LEU A 141 -2.26 9.96 24.14
CA LEU A 141 -0.90 10.18 23.62
C LEU A 141 -0.93 10.37 22.10
N GLY A 142 -1.61 9.49 21.35
CA GLY A 142 -1.75 9.62 19.90
C GLY A 142 -2.34 10.97 19.49
N ARG A 143 -3.42 11.41 20.14
CA ARG A 143 -4.05 12.71 19.87
C ARG A 143 -3.15 13.88 20.26
N ALA A 144 -2.42 13.79 21.37
CA ALA A 144 -1.43 14.78 21.76
C ALA A 144 -0.33 14.91 20.69
N CYS A 145 0.16 13.80 20.13
CA CYS A 145 1.13 13.81 19.04
C CYS A 145 0.56 14.42 17.74
N VAL A 146 -0.72 14.24 17.45
CA VAL A 146 -1.36 14.92 16.30
C VAL A 146 -1.42 16.44 16.50
N ALA A 147 -1.79 16.88 17.71
CA ALA A 147 -1.87 18.31 18.05
C ALA A 147 -0.49 18.97 18.13
N GLU A 148 0.49 18.22 18.62
CA GLU A 148 1.86 18.68 18.90
C GLU A 148 2.88 17.62 18.42
N PRO A 149 3.24 17.61 17.12
CA PRO A 149 4.07 16.57 16.51
C PRO A 149 5.43 16.33 17.17
N TRP A 150 6.04 17.35 17.77
CA TRP A 150 7.31 17.23 18.52
C TRP A 150 7.25 16.17 19.64
N ARG A 151 6.05 15.84 20.16
CA ARG A 151 5.86 14.80 21.17
C ARG A 151 6.22 13.40 20.67
N LEU A 152 6.21 13.17 19.35
CA LEU A 152 6.65 11.89 18.76
C LEU A 152 8.12 11.59 19.07
N ALA A 153 8.95 12.62 19.24
CA ALA A 153 10.38 12.47 19.56
C ALA A 153 10.66 12.17 21.04
N THR A 154 9.67 12.34 21.93
CA THR A 154 9.84 12.30 23.40
C THR A 154 8.92 11.29 24.10
N THR A 155 8.31 10.40 23.32
CA THR A 155 7.37 9.39 23.79
C THR A 155 8.04 8.20 24.48
N THR A 156 7.27 7.45 25.27
CA THR A 156 7.71 6.16 25.83
C THR A 156 7.44 4.97 24.91
N CYS A 157 6.75 5.18 23.78
CA CYS A 157 6.46 4.15 22.78
C CYS A 157 7.76 3.59 22.18
N LYS A 158 7.90 2.27 22.15
CA LYS A 158 9.16 1.62 21.73
C LYS A 158 9.41 1.80 20.25
N LEU A 159 8.38 1.63 19.42
CA LEU A 159 8.48 1.81 17.98
C LEU A 159 8.88 3.24 17.62
N LEU A 160 8.26 4.24 18.23
CA LEU A 160 8.59 5.64 17.96
C LEU A 160 10.02 5.99 18.39
N ASN A 161 10.45 5.53 19.56
CA ASN A 161 11.85 5.70 20.00
C ASN A 161 12.84 5.03 19.05
N LYS A 162 12.50 3.86 18.49
CA LYS A 162 13.30 3.21 17.46
C LYS A 162 13.36 4.05 16.18
N VAL A 163 12.22 4.56 15.70
CA VAL A 163 12.17 5.44 14.51
C VAL A 163 13.04 6.68 14.71
N VAL A 164 12.94 7.35 15.86
CA VAL A 164 13.77 8.52 16.21
C VAL A 164 15.26 8.18 16.15
N ALA A 165 15.67 7.09 16.80
CA ALA A 165 17.07 6.69 16.87
C ALA A 165 17.64 6.30 15.49
N ASP A 166 16.90 5.52 14.71
CA ASP A 166 17.38 4.94 13.46
C ASP A 166 17.34 5.94 12.28
N PHE A 167 16.42 6.92 12.33
CA PHE A 167 16.28 7.94 11.29
C PHE A 167 16.89 9.30 11.67
N ALA A 168 17.33 9.45 12.93
CA ALA A 168 17.82 10.71 13.49
C ALA A 168 16.80 11.85 13.37
N CYS A 169 15.51 11.56 13.59
CA CYS A 169 14.44 12.56 13.55
C CYS A 169 14.44 13.37 14.86
N GLU A 170 14.93 14.61 14.82
CA GLU A 170 14.91 15.51 15.98
C GLU A 170 13.57 16.22 16.18
N ASP A 171 12.84 16.47 15.09
CA ASP A 171 11.51 17.09 15.10
C ASP A 171 10.62 16.46 14.01
N PHE A 172 9.31 16.55 14.21
CA PHE A 172 8.31 15.96 13.32
C PHE A 172 7.32 16.99 12.82
N VAL A 173 6.79 16.74 11.62
CA VAL A 173 5.65 17.48 11.07
C VAL A 173 4.49 16.53 10.82
N CYS A 174 3.27 17.01 11.11
CA CYS A 174 2.05 16.32 10.71
C CYS A 174 1.78 16.61 9.23
N LEU A 175 1.68 15.56 8.42
CA LEU A 175 1.40 15.66 6.99
C LEU A 175 -0.10 15.76 6.68
N GLY A 176 -0.95 15.63 7.71
CA GLY A 176 -2.38 15.41 7.55
C GLY A 176 -2.71 13.92 7.34
N GLY A 177 -3.89 13.66 6.79
CA GLY A 177 -4.43 12.31 6.75
C GLY A 177 -5.66 12.13 5.89
N PHE A 178 -6.24 10.94 5.98
CA PHE A 178 -7.49 10.58 5.32
C PHE A 178 -8.28 9.56 6.15
N ARG A 179 -9.55 9.40 5.81
CA ARG A 179 -10.43 8.41 6.45
C ARG A 179 -10.55 7.16 5.60
N ASN A 180 -10.77 6.03 6.24
CA ASN A 180 -11.03 4.76 5.57
C ASN A 180 -12.10 3.98 6.33
N VAL A 181 -13.10 3.49 5.61
CA VAL A 181 -14.05 2.50 6.14
C VAL A 181 -13.57 1.15 5.67
N ARG A 182 -13.18 0.29 6.61
CA ARG A 182 -12.74 -1.08 6.32
C ARG A 182 -13.79 -2.06 6.78
N THR A 183 -14.34 -2.86 5.87
CA THR A 183 -15.16 -4.01 6.20
C THR A 183 -14.35 -5.28 6.04
N VAL A 184 -14.26 -6.07 7.11
CA VAL A 184 -13.50 -7.32 7.14
C VAL A 184 -14.47 -8.48 6.99
N PHE A 185 -14.11 -9.42 6.11
CA PHE A 185 -14.82 -10.66 5.88
C PHE A 185 -13.90 -11.85 6.09
N ASN A 186 -14.43 -12.93 6.65
CA ASN A 186 -13.74 -14.22 6.74
C ASN A 186 -14.34 -15.20 5.73
N TRP A 187 -13.74 -15.25 4.55
CA TRP A 187 -14.26 -16.00 3.40
C TRP A 187 -13.23 -17.03 2.93
N GLU A 188 -13.62 -18.30 2.92
CA GLU A 188 -12.75 -19.42 2.50
C GLU A 188 -11.40 -19.49 3.27
N GLY A 189 -11.41 -19.09 4.54
CA GLY A 189 -10.21 -19.02 5.38
C GLY A 189 -9.29 -17.84 5.07
N LEU A 190 -9.72 -16.93 4.19
CA LEU A 190 -9.03 -15.67 3.88
C LEU A 190 -9.69 -14.52 4.63
N LYS A 191 -8.85 -13.61 5.15
CA LYS A 191 -9.30 -12.34 5.73
C LYS A 191 -9.33 -11.28 4.63
N ILE A 192 -10.50 -11.04 4.10
CA ILE A 192 -10.71 -10.04 3.03
C ILE A 192 -11.03 -8.70 3.67
N GLU A 193 -10.25 -7.69 3.33
CA GLU A 193 -10.46 -6.31 3.75
C GLU A 193 -11.00 -5.51 2.56
N LEU A 194 -12.25 -5.07 2.67
CA LEU A 194 -12.89 -4.21 1.68
C LEU A 194 -12.83 -2.76 2.17
N ASP A 195 -12.12 -1.92 1.44
CA ASP A 195 -11.83 -0.55 1.81
C ASP A 195 -12.62 0.46 0.97
N GLU A 196 -13.19 1.44 1.66
CA GLU A 196 -13.65 2.72 1.11
C GLU A 196 -12.78 3.84 1.71
N THR A 197 -11.83 4.34 0.93
CA THR A 197 -10.88 5.37 1.37
C THR A 197 -11.31 6.75 0.88
N GLN A 198 -11.51 7.66 1.83
CA GLN A 198 -12.04 9.00 1.62
C GLN A 198 -10.93 10.04 1.80
N TYR A 199 -10.49 10.62 0.68
CA TYR A 199 -9.58 11.76 0.63
C TYR A 199 -10.39 13.05 0.39
N ASP A 200 -9.78 14.21 0.61
CA ASP A 200 -10.42 15.51 0.31
C ASP A 200 -10.72 15.70 -1.19
N PHE A 201 -9.98 14.99 -2.05
CA PHE A 201 -10.09 15.05 -3.51
C PHE A 201 -10.84 13.85 -4.12
N GLY A 202 -11.51 13.03 -3.30
CA GLY A 202 -12.41 11.97 -3.74
C GLY A 202 -12.25 10.65 -3.00
N THR A 203 -12.96 9.62 -3.45
CA THR A 203 -13.01 8.30 -2.81
C THR A 203 -12.45 7.22 -3.72
N THR A 204 -11.62 6.32 -3.16
CA THR A 204 -11.15 5.11 -3.82
C THR A 204 -11.65 3.86 -3.10
N TYR A 205 -11.71 2.75 -3.83
CA TYR A 205 -12.22 1.48 -3.32
C TYR A 205 -11.23 0.37 -3.63
N GLU A 206 -10.89 -0.44 -2.63
CA GLU A 206 -9.89 -1.50 -2.76
C GLU A 206 -10.35 -2.79 -2.06
N VAL A 207 -9.89 -3.93 -2.56
CA VAL A 207 -9.95 -5.23 -1.90
C VAL A 207 -8.52 -5.62 -1.55
N GLU A 208 -8.27 -5.86 -0.27
CA GLU A 208 -6.97 -6.28 0.26
C GLU A 208 -7.07 -7.65 0.93
N CYS A 209 -5.99 -8.42 0.88
CA CYS A 209 -5.85 -9.65 1.64
C CYS A 209 -4.37 -9.93 1.92
N GLU A 210 -3.99 -9.91 3.19
CA GLU A 210 -2.67 -10.36 3.63
C GLU A 210 -2.55 -11.88 3.47
N SER A 211 -1.40 -12.36 2.98
CA SER A 211 -1.19 -13.80 2.76
C SER A 211 0.28 -14.15 2.62
N THR A 212 0.66 -15.33 3.14
CA THR A 212 1.96 -15.96 2.87
C THR A 212 2.05 -16.58 1.47
N ASP A 213 0.93 -16.67 0.76
CA ASP A 213 0.79 -17.17 -0.62
C ASP A 213 -0.02 -16.16 -1.46
N PRO A 214 0.58 -15.00 -1.78
CA PRO A 214 -0.14 -13.87 -2.37
C PRO A 214 -0.49 -14.11 -3.84
N GLU A 215 0.30 -14.88 -4.59
CA GLU A 215 0.00 -15.21 -5.98
C GLU A 215 -1.31 -16.00 -6.09
N ARG A 216 -1.47 -17.06 -5.28
CA ARG A 216 -2.71 -17.85 -5.24
C ARG A 216 -3.89 -17.01 -4.76
N VAL A 217 -3.71 -16.21 -3.70
CA VAL A 217 -4.80 -15.37 -3.17
C VAL A 217 -5.24 -14.32 -4.20
N ARG A 218 -4.31 -13.75 -4.97
CA ARG A 218 -4.63 -12.81 -6.05
C ARG A 218 -5.47 -13.47 -7.14
N GLU A 219 -5.15 -14.70 -7.53
CA GLU A 219 -5.94 -15.45 -8.49
C GLU A 219 -7.34 -15.75 -7.95
N VAL A 220 -7.45 -16.26 -6.72
CA VAL A 220 -8.73 -16.54 -6.06
C VAL A 220 -9.61 -15.28 -5.97
N LEU A 221 -9.05 -14.15 -5.54
CA LEU A 221 -9.77 -12.88 -5.48
C LEU A 221 -10.15 -12.36 -6.87
N GLY A 222 -9.23 -12.45 -7.84
CA GLY A 222 -9.50 -12.04 -9.21
C GLY A 222 -10.63 -12.85 -9.84
N ASP A 223 -10.65 -14.16 -9.64
CA ASP A 223 -11.68 -15.05 -10.17
C ASP A 223 -13.01 -14.88 -9.45
N PHE A 224 -12.98 -14.63 -8.13
CA PHE A 224 -14.16 -14.21 -7.38
C PHE A 224 -14.77 -12.94 -8.00
N LEU A 225 -14.00 -11.88 -8.19
CA LEU A 225 -14.49 -10.62 -8.76
C LEU A 225 -15.05 -10.81 -10.19
N LYS A 226 -14.33 -11.54 -11.05
CA LYS A 226 -14.79 -11.88 -12.41
C LYS A 226 -16.09 -12.68 -12.39
N SER A 227 -16.23 -13.66 -11.49
CA SER A 227 -17.46 -14.47 -11.37
C SER A 227 -18.68 -13.63 -11.00
N LYS A 228 -18.47 -12.48 -10.34
CA LYS A 228 -19.50 -11.50 -10.03
C LYS A 228 -19.64 -10.44 -11.12
N GLY A 229 -18.91 -10.51 -12.22
CA GLY A 229 -18.89 -9.48 -13.25
C GLY A 229 -18.45 -8.12 -12.70
N ILE A 230 -17.42 -8.13 -11.84
CA ILE A 230 -16.81 -6.93 -11.27
C ILE A 230 -15.46 -6.74 -11.95
N GLU A 231 -15.30 -5.63 -12.67
CA GLU A 231 -14.01 -5.21 -13.18
C GLU A 231 -13.12 -4.75 -12.03
N PHE A 232 -11.81 -4.95 -12.18
CA PHE A 232 -10.81 -4.48 -11.22
C PHE A 232 -9.48 -4.25 -11.94
N THR A 233 -8.61 -3.48 -11.29
CA THR A 233 -7.20 -3.35 -11.70
C THR A 233 -6.28 -3.68 -10.54
N TYR A 234 -5.02 -3.96 -10.86
CA TYR A 234 -4.00 -4.11 -9.83
C TYR A 234 -3.63 -2.74 -9.28
N SER A 235 -3.65 -2.57 -7.95
CA SER A 235 -3.15 -1.36 -7.33
C SER A 235 -1.66 -1.23 -7.62
N THR A 236 -1.22 -0.05 -8.05
CA THR A 236 0.20 0.28 -8.32
C THR A 236 0.76 1.28 -7.33
N LYS A 237 -0.10 1.83 -6.47
CA LYS A 237 0.22 2.86 -5.47
C LYS A 237 -0.44 2.50 -4.15
N SER A 238 0.21 2.83 -3.05
CA SER A 238 -0.41 2.75 -1.73
C SER A 238 -1.38 3.90 -1.51
N LYS A 239 -2.32 3.74 -0.58
CA LYS A 239 -3.23 4.82 -0.14
C LYS A 239 -2.47 6.08 0.29
N PHE A 240 -1.32 5.93 0.96
CA PHE A 240 -0.45 7.05 1.31
C PHE A 240 0.15 7.74 0.08
N ALA A 241 0.60 6.98 -0.92
CA ALA A 241 1.11 7.56 -2.17
C ALA A 241 0.02 8.33 -2.94
N VAL A 242 -1.23 7.84 -2.92
CA VAL A 242 -2.39 8.56 -3.47
C VAL A 242 -2.67 9.83 -2.67
N PHE A 243 -2.71 9.76 -1.34
CA PHE A 243 -2.85 10.92 -0.47
C PHE A 243 -1.81 12.02 -0.79
N ARG A 244 -0.53 11.64 -0.88
CA ARG A 244 0.57 12.58 -1.17
C ARG A 244 0.54 13.15 -2.58
N SER A 245 -0.10 12.48 -3.54
CA SER A 245 -0.24 12.98 -4.91
C SER A 245 -1.31 14.06 -5.05
N GLY A 246 -2.29 14.10 -4.12
CA GLY A 246 -3.39 15.06 -4.14
C GLY A 246 -4.43 14.81 -5.24
N LYS A 247 -4.44 13.63 -5.86
CA LYS A 247 -5.37 13.29 -6.95
C LYS A 247 -5.64 11.79 -7.06
N ILE A 248 -6.84 11.45 -7.53
CA ILE A 248 -7.19 10.09 -7.96
C ILE A 248 -6.72 9.91 -9.41
N GLU A 249 -6.09 8.77 -9.68
CA GLU A 249 -5.71 8.32 -11.02
C GLU A 249 -6.63 7.20 -11.51
#